data_AF-A0A6M0F7I4-F1
#
_entry.id   AF-A0A6M0F7I4-F1
#
_cell.length_a   1.000
_cell.length_b   1.000
_cell.length_c   1.000
_cell.angle_alpha   90.00
_cell.angle_beta   90.00
_cell.angle_gamma   90.00
#
_symmetry.space_group_name_H-M   'P 1'
#
loop_
_entity.id
_entity.type
_entity.pdbx_description
1 polymer ?
#
loop_
_entity_poly.entity_id
_entity_poly.type
_entity_poly.pdbx_seq_one_letter_code
_entity_poly.pdbx_strand_id
1 'polypeptide(L)'
;DDHFGMPVELGYDPYTVALYQSSHGGQSPPTNINDPEWVQWRADNVTQLMGHIVEAVHQIKPDCHISLSPNPQPFARDKFLQDWEQWQQLGFIDDLIIQVYRGSIESFVNELERPRLQALKGTLPISIGILTGLRNQPTNNHLIAQQVQAVRDRTFSGVSFFFYESLGNRDDFFHSLFPTSVVGFHVKTNPNKR
;
A
#
# COMPACT_ATOMS: atom_id res chain seq x y z
N ASP A 1 -5.08 -2.89 -0.59
CA ASP A 1 -5.35 -2.00 -1.73
C ASP A 1 -5.28 -0.55 -1.27
N ASP A 2 -4.89 0.41 -2.11
CA ASP A 2 -4.84 1.84 -1.75
C ASP A 2 -6.23 2.48 -1.60
N HIS A 3 -7.28 1.80 -2.08
CA HIS A 3 -8.68 2.18 -1.87
C HIS A 3 -9.22 1.71 -0.52
N PHE A 4 -8.46 0.95 0.27
CA PHE A 4 -8.87 0.58 1.63
C PHE A 4 -8.61 1.74 2.60
N GLY A 5 -9.39 2.80 2.43
CA GLY A 5 -9.32 4.06 3.16
C GLY A 5 -10.55 4.91 2.84
N MET A 6 -10.56 6.15 3.30
CA MET A 6 -11.66 7.09 3.11
C MET A 6 -11.11 8.48 2.79
N PRO A 7 -11.53 9.12 1.69
CA PRO A 7 -11.12 10.49 1.38
C PRO A 7 -11.32 11.43 2.57
N VAL A 8 -10.30 12.22 2.89
CA VAL A 8 -10.29 13.11 4.07
C VAL A 8 -11.43 14.13 4.07
N GLU A 9 -11.98 14.45 2.90
CA GLU A 9 -13.12 15.33 2.70
C GLU A 9 -14.47 14.73 3.18
N LEU A 10 -14.54 13.41 3.38
CA LEU A 10 -15.78 12.70 3.73
C LEU A 10 -15.92 12.45 5.25
N GLY A 11 -16.98 11.75 5.68
CA GLY A 11 -17.15 11.35 7.09
C GLY A 11 -18.01 12.32 7.91
N TYR A 12 -18.76 13.19 7.25
CA TYR A 12 -19.71 14.13 7.85
C TYR A 12 -21.17 13.70 7.68
N ASP A 13 -21.41 12.43 7.33
CA ASP A 13 -22.77 11.88 7.29
C ASP A 13 -23.35 11.79 8.72
N PRO A 14 -24.70 11.72 8.87
CA PRO A 14 -25.33 11.75 10.18
C PRO A 14 -24.87 10.66 11.15
N TYR A 15 -24.50 9.48 10.64
CA TYR A 15 -24.04 8.38 11.48
C TYR A 15 -22.64 8.66 12.04
N THR A 16 -21.70 9.04 11.17
CA THR A 16 -20.32 9.32 11.59
C THR A 16 -20.25 10.52 12.54
N VAL A 17 -21.06 11.57 12.30
CA VAL A 17 -21.18 12.72 13.20
C VAL A 17 -21.72 12.30 14.57
N ALA A 18 -22.78 11.49 14.63
CA ALA A 18 -23.33 11.01 15.88
C ALA A 18 -22.34 10.13 16.66
N LEU A 19 -21.58 9.29 15.95
CA LEU A 19 -20.53 8.47 16.55
C LEU A 19 -19.43 9.35 17.16
N TYR A 20 -18.93 10.34 16.42
CA TYR A 20 -17.93 11.28 16.93
C TYR A 20 -18.43 12.05 18.15
N GLN A 21 -19.66 12.57 18.11
CA GLN A 21 -20.29 13.26 19.24
C GLN A 21 -20.36 12.36 20.48
N SER A 22 -20.71 11.07 20.30
CA SER A 22 -20.77 10.11 21.41
C SER A 22 -19.41 9.91 22.10
N SER A 23 -18.32 9.89 21.33
CA SER A 23 -16.95 9.77 21.87
C SER A 23 -16.37 11.08 22.39
N HIS A 24 -16.99 12.23 22.09
CA HIS A 24 -16.49 13.58 22.40
C HIS A 24 -17.45 14.41 23.26
N GLY A 25 -18.24 13.77 24.12
CA GLY A 25 -19.11 14.48 25.07
C GLY A 25 -20.15 15.39 24.40
N GLY A 26 -20.63 15.01 23.21
CA GLY A 26 -21.61 15.75 22.42
C GLY A 26 -21.03 16.82 21.49
N GLN A 27 -19.70 17.00 21.45
CA GLN A 27 -19.08 17.96 20.54
C GLN A 27 -19.17 17.49 19.08
N SER A 28 -19.58 18.40 18.19
CA SER A 28 -19.59 18.14 16.74
C SER A 28 -18.16 18.06 16.18
N PRO A 29 -17.94 17.29 15.10
CA PRO A 29 -16.63 17.25 14.45
C PRO A 29 -16.21 18.62 13.91
N PRO A 30 -14.91 18.92 13.85
CA PRO A 30 -14.39 20.15 13.27
C PRO A 30 -14.81 20.32 11.80
N THR A 31 -15.06 21.56 11.39
CA THR A 31 -15.34 21.90 9.98
C THR A 31 -14.09 21.90 9.11
N ASN A 32 -12.91 22.05 9.71
CA ASN A 32 -11.64 21.84 9.04
C ASN A 32 -11.42 20.34 8.83
N ILE A 33 -11.53 19.90 7.58
CA ILE A 33 -11.35 18.47 7.21
C ILE A 33 -9.96 17.93 7.56
N ASN A 34 -8.96 18.82 7.68
CA ASN A 34 -7.58 18.49 8.03
C ASN A 34 -7.27 18.76 9.51
N ASP A 35 -8.29 18.94 10.36
CA ASP A 35 -8.07 19.03 11.80
C ASP A 35 -7.34 17.76 12.28
N PRO A 36 -6.20 17.89 12.98
CA PRO A 36 -5.36 16.74 13.32
C PRO A 36 -6.08 15.68 14.15
N GLU A 37 -6.95 16.10 15.08
CA GLU A 37 -7.72 15.18 15.92
C GLU A 37 -8.76 14.47 15.06
N TRP A 38 -9.49 15.21 14.22
CA TRP A 38 -10.53 14.62 13.37
C TRP A 38 -9.98 13.63 12.33
N VAL A 39 -8.81 13.94 11.76
CA VAL A 39 -8.09 13.02 10.88
C VAL A 39 -7.65 11.79 11.65
N GLN A 40 -7.06 11.95 12.84
CA GLN A 40 -6.59 10.83 13.65
C GLN A 40 -7.76 9.94 14.08
N TRP A 41 -8.84 10.50 14.61
CA TRP A 41 -10.00 9.75 15.05
C TRP A 41 -10.60 8.89 13.93
N ARG A 42 -10.75 9.45 12.72
CA ARG A 42 -11.24 8.66 11.59
C ARG A 42 -10.24 7.61 11.12
N ALA A 43 -8.95 7.95 11.06
CA ALA A 43 -7.91 6.97 10.75
C ALA A 43 -7.91 5.80 11.74
N ASP A 44 -8.07 6.07 13.03
CA ASP A 44 -8.18 5.03 14.08
C ASP A 44 -9.43 4.15 13.90
N ASN A 45 -10.54 4.70 13.40
CA ASN A 45 -11.73 3.90 13.06
C ASN A 45 -11.47 2.99 11.85
N VAL A 46 -10.77 3.47 10.81
CA VAL A 46 -10.34 2.64 9.68
C VAL A 46 -9.35 1.56 10.15
N THR A 47 -8.43 1.89 11.06
CA THR A 47 -7.51 0.93 11.68
C THR A 47 -8.24 -0.15 12.46
N GLN A 48 -9.27 0.19 13.23
CA GLN A 48 -10.09 -0.81 13.94
C GLN A 48 -10.79 -1.75 12.96
N LEU A 49 -11.34 -1.22 11.87
CA LEU A 49 -11.92 -2.06 10.81
C LEU A 49 -10.88 -3.01 10.20
N MET A 50 -9.66 -2.52 9.91
CA MET A 50 -8.57 -3.37 9.43
C MET A 50 -8.27 -4.50 10.42
N GLY A 51 -8.17 -4.19 11.72
CA GLY A 51 -7.94 -5.17 12.77
C GLY A 51 -9.00 -6.28 12.79
N HIS A 52 -10.29 -5.92 12.71
CA HIS A 52 -11.37 -6.90 12.63
C HIS A 52 -11.29 -7.78 11.38
N ILE A 53 -10.88 -7.23 10.23
CA ILE A 53 -10.70 -7.99 8.99
C ILE A 53 -9.56 -8.99 9.16
N VAL A 54 -8.40 -8.55 9.67
CA VAL A 54 -7.24 -9.42 9.92
C VAL A 54 -7.62 -10.57 10.85
N GLU A 55 -8.27 -10.26 11.97
CA GLU A 55 -8.72 -11.26 12.94
C GLU A 55 -9.66 -12.28 12.28
N ALA A 56 -10.68 -11.82 11.56
CA ALA A 56 -11.63 -12.69 10.87
C ALA A 56 -10.95 -13.59 9.82
N VAL A 57 -9.98 -13.05 9.06
CA VAL A 57 -9.20 -13.81 8.08
C VAL A 57 -8.39 -14.91 8.76
N HIS A 58 -7.66 -14.58 9.82
CA HIS A 58 -6.81 -15.55 10.53
C HIS A 58 -7.60 -16.57 11.35
N GLN A 59 -8.80 -16.24 11.82
CA GLN A 59 -9.70 -17.22 12.43
C GLN A 59 -10.11 -18.33 11.44
N ILE A 60 -10.26 -18.00 10.15
CA ILE A 60 -10.62 -18.98 9.10
C ILE A 60 -9.38 -19.66 8.51
N LYS A 61 -8.32 -18.88 8.26
CA LYS A 61 -7.08 -19.34 7.66
C LYS A 61 -5.90 -18.70 8.42
N PRO A 62 -5.39 -19.35 9.48
CA PRO A 62 -4.34 -18.80 10.34
C PRO A 62 -3.06 -18.43 9.60
N ASP A 63 -2.71 -19.18 8.55
CA ASP A 63 -1.50 -18.94 7.75
C ASP A 63 -1.77 -18.06 6.50
N CYS A 64 -2.85 -17.26 6.51
CA CYS A 64 -3.14 -16.36 5.40
C CYS A 64 -2.20 -15.15 5.41
N HIS A 65 -1.43 -15.01 4.33
CA HIS A 65 -0.57 -13.85 4.09
C HIS A 65 -1.40 -12.63 3.67
N ILE A 66 -1.21 -11.51 4.36
CA ILE A 66 -1.92 -10.26 4.15
C ILE A 66 -0.95 -9.23 3.55
N SER A 67 -1.16 -8.93 2.28
CA SER A 67 -0.37 -7.97 1.52
C SER A 67 -1.15 -6.67 1.33
N LEU A 68 -0.46 -5.52 1.48
CA LEU A 68 -1.05 -4.21 1.23
C LEU A 68 -0.26 -3.45 0.17
N SER A 69 -0.96 -2.90 -0.83
CA SER A 69 -0.37 -2.00 -1.82
C SER A 69 -0.88 -0.57 -1.63
N PRO A 70 -0.25 0.26 -0.78
CA PRO A 70 -0.72 1.62 -0.50
C PRO A 70 0.04 2.67 -1.31
N ASN A 71 -0.47 3.90 -1.29
CA ASN A 71 0.34 5.07 -1.60
C ASN A 71 1.38 5.35 -0.48
N PRO A 72 2.41 6.18 -0.70
CA PRO A 72 3.31 6.59 0.37
C PRO A 72 2.55 7.18 1.57
N GLN A 73 3.00 6.88 2.79
CA GLN A 73 2.25 7.13 4.04
C GLN A 73 1.65 8.54 4.13
N PRO A 74 2.39 9.64 3.89
CA PRO A 74 1.80 10.97 4.04
C PRO A 74 0.58 11.15 3.13
N PHE A 75 0.64 10.64 1.90
CA PHE A 75 -0.50 10.72 0.99
C PHE A 75 -1.63 9.77 1.42
N ALA A 76 -1.31 8.51 1.73
CA ALA A 76 -2.31 7.52 2.14
C ALA A 76 -3.10 7.97 3.38
N ARG A 77 -2.41 8.52 4.39
CA ARG A 77 -3.03 9.01 5.61
C ARG A 77 -3.73 10.35 5.41
N ASP A 78 -3.04 11.35 4.86
CA ASP A 78 -3.56 12.72 4.85
C ASP A 78 -4.66 12.91 3.80
N LYS A 79 -4.72 12.05 2.77
CA LYS A 79 -5.78 12.09 1.75
C LYS A 79 -6.82 11.01 1.91
N PHE A 80 -6.47 9.85 2.46
CA PHE A 80 -7.36 8.69 2.50
C PHE A 80 -7.48 8.04 3.88
N LEU A 81 -7.00 8.68 4.94
CA LEU A 81 -7.10 8.18 6.33
C LEU A 81 -6.54 6.76 6.50
N GLN A 82 -5.72 6.28 5.56
CA GLN A 82 -5.11 4.96 5.55
C GLN A 82 -3.76 5.05 6.26
N ASP A 83 -3.74 4.73 7.56
CA ASP A 83 -2.53 4.72 8.38
C ASP A 83 -1.82 3.35 8.34
N TRP A 84 -1.23 3.03 7.19
CA TRP A 84 -0.64 1.71 6.98
C TRP A 84 0.61 1.46 7.83
N GLU A 85 1.28 2.51 8.30
CA GLU A 85 2.38 2.36 9.26
C GLU A 85 1.91 1.95 10.64
N GLN A 86 0.78 2.48 11.12
CA GLN A 86 0.15 1.97 12.34
C GLN A 86 -0.22 0.49 12.16
N TRP A 87 -0.74 0.11 10.99
CA TRP A 87 -1.10 -1.29 10.70
C TRP A 87 0.13 -2.20 10.68
N GLN A 88 1.26 -1.72 10.16
CA GLN A 88 2.55 -2.42 10.25
C GLN A 88 2.96 -2.65 11.70
N GLN A 89 2.87 -1.62 12.55
CA GLN A 89 3.24 -1.72 13.97
C GLN A 89 2.32 -2.67 14.75
N LEU A 90 1.05 -2.73 14.37
CA LEU A 90 0.06 -3.63 14.95
C LEU A 90 0.15 -5.08 14.41
N GLY A 91 0.99 -5.33 13.41
CA GLY A 91 1.15 -6.66 12.80
C GLY A 91 -0.01 -7.06 11.90
N PHE A 92 -0.74 -6.11 11.32
CA PHE A 92 -1.88 -6.36 10.43
C PHE A 92 -1.50 -6.67 8.98
N ILE A 93 -0.23 -6.45 8.62
CA ILE A 93 0.28 -6.61 7.26
C ILE A 93 1.59 -7.39 7.29
N ASP A 94 1.72 -8.34 6.36
CA ASP A 94 2.90 -9.21 6.24
C ASP A 94 3.90 -8.66 5.22
N ASP A 95 3.43 -7.95 4.19
CA ASP A 95 4.29 -7.21 3.25
C ASP A 95 3.61 -5.94 2.70
N LEU A 96 4.44 -5.09 2.09
CA LEU A 96 4.02 -3.86 1.43
C LEU A 96 4.42 -3.84 -0.04
N ILE A 97 3.52 -3.33 -0.91
CA ILE A 97 3.83 -2.92 -2.29
C ILE A 97 3.52 -1.43 -2.46
N ILE A 98 4.48 -0.57 -2.11
CA ILE A 98 4.26 0.88 -2.09
C ILE A 98 4.21 1.43 -3.51
N GLN A 99 3.10 2.07 -3.86
CA GLN A 99 2.83 2.63 -5.18
C GLN A 99 3.60 3.94 -5.38
N VAL A 100 4.77 3.88 -6.04
CA VAL A 100 5.61 5.06 -6.30
C VAL A 100 5.41 5.51 -7.76
N TYR A 101 4.30 6.21 -7.99
CA TYR A 101 3.93 6.68 -9.33
C TYR A 101 4.54 8.05 -9.59
N ARG A 102 5.75 8.04 -10.16
CA ARG A 102 6.55 9.23 -10.45
C ARG A 102 6.96 9.25 -11.91
N GLY A 103 6.85 10.42 -12.55
CA GLY A 103 7.14 10.63 -13.97
C GLY A 103 8.61 10.85 -14.30
N SER A 104 9.50 10.94 -13.30
CA SER A 104 10.94 11.09 -13.48
C SER A 104 11.71 10.16 -12.55
N ILE A 105 12.91 9.75 -12.98
CA ILE A 105 13.77 8.89 -12.16
C ILE A 105 14.24 9.59 -10.88
N GLU A 106 14.50 10.90 -10.93
CA GLU A 106 14.89 11.70 -9.76
C GLU A 106 13.80 11.69 -8.68
N SER A 107 12.56 12.04 -9.04
CA SER A 107 11.46 12.06 -8.09
C SER A 107 11.09 10.67 -7.57
N PHE A 108 11.29 9.63 -8.39
CA PHE A 108 11.14 8.24 -7.99
C PHE A 108 12.19 7.86 -6.93
N VAL A 109 13.47 8.12 -7.19
CA VAL A 109 14.57 7.86 -6.26
C VAL A 109 14.39 8.61 -4.95
N ASN A 110 13.99 9.88 -5.00
CA ASN A 110 13.75 10.68 -3.80
C ASN A 110 12.66 10.08 -2.91
N GLU A 111 11.62 9.47 -3.50
CA GLU A 111 10.59 8.76 -2.74
C GLU A 111 11.15 7.49 -2.09
N LEU A 112 11.96 6.72 -2.84
CA LEU A 112 12.59 5.51 -2.33
C LEU A 112 13.54 5.81 -1.16
N GLU A 113 14.27 6.91 -1.20
CA GLU A 113 15.29 7.29 -0.21
C GLU A 113 14.71 7.97 1.04
N ARG A 114 13.39 8.11 1.14
CA ARG A 114 12.77 8.66 2.35
C ARG A 114 13.21 7.88 3.59
N PRO A 115 13.72 8.54 4.64
CA PRO A 115 14.28 7.86 5.81
C PRO A 115 13.31 6.86 6.44
N ARG A 116 12.02 7.21 6.49
CA ARG A 116 10.97 6.37 7.07
C ARG A 116 10.76 5.08 6.29
N LEU A 117 10.74 5.15 4.96
CA LEU A 117 10.67 3.98 4.09
C LEU A 117 11.93 3.12 4.23
N GLN A 118 13.11 3.74 4.28
CA GLN A 118 14.37 3.02 4.44
C GLN A 118 14.44 2.27 5.78
N ALA A 119 13.91 2.86 6.86
CA ALA A 119 13.86 2.24 8.18
C ALA A 119 12.97 0.98 8.23
N LEU A 120 11.92 0.91 7.40
CA LEU A 120 10.98 -0.21 7.38
C LEU A 120 11.48 -1.45 6.61
N LYS A 121 12.48 -1.32 5.73
CA LYS A 121 12.98 -2.48 4.94
C LYS A 121 13.51 -3.64 5.81
N GLY A 122 13.85 -3.39 7.07
CA GLY A 122 14.30 -4.41 8.02
C GLY A 122 13.18 -5.02 8.87
N THR A 123 11.94 -4.50 8.79
CA THR A 123 10.82 -4.94 9.62
C THR A 123 9.83 -5.82 8.87
N LEU A 124 9.68 -5.62 7.56
CA LEU A 124 8.87 -6.45 6.67
C LEU A 124 9.37 -6.36 5.21
N PRO A 125 9.03 -7.32 4.34
CA PRO A 125 9.30 -7.20 2.91
C PRO A 125 8.59 -5.99 2.30
N ILE A 126 9.32 -5.22 1.49
CA ILE A 126 8.77 -4.04 0.80
C ILE A 126 9.12 -4.13 -0.68
N SER A 127 8.09 -4.26 -1.50
CA SER A 127 8.15 -4.13 -2.95
C SER A 127 7.67 -2.74 -3.40
N ILE A 128 8.03 -2.34 -4.62
CA ILE A 128 7.64 -1.04 -5.18
C ILE A 128 6.71 -1.24 -6.37
N GLY A 129 5.54 -0.62 -6.31
CA GLY A 129 4.62 -0.49 -7.43
C GLY A 129 5.10 0.57 -8.42
N ILE A 130 5.30 0.19 -9.67
CA ILE A 130 5.75 1.05 -10.78
C ILE A 130 4.58 1.28 -11.75
N LEU A 131 4.33 2.55 -12.09
CA LEU A 131 3.32 2.92 -13.08
C LEU A 131 3.83 2.65 -14.51
N THR A 132 3.24 1.68 -15.16
CA THR A 132 3.41 1.31 -16.58
C THR A 132 2.59 2.17 -17.54
N GLY A 133 1.66 2.97 -17.03
CA GLY A 133 0.95 4.01 -17.77
C GLY A 133 -0.53 4.11 -17.41
N LEU A 134 -1.23 5.00 -18.12
CA LEU A 134 -2.69 5.04 -18.18
C LEU A 134 -3.15 4.47 -19.53
N ARG A 135 -4.44 4.11 -19.65
CA ARG A 135 -5.03 3.41 -20.82
C ARG A 135 -4.56 3.91 -22.19
N ASN A 136 -4.39 5.23 -22.37
CA ASN A 136 -3.98 5.85 -23.63
C ASN A 136 -2.64 6.59 -23.54
N GLN A 137 -1.89 6.41 -22.45
CA GLN A 137 -0.65 7.11 -22.16
C GLN A 137 0.33 6.14 -21.47
N PRO A 138 0.96 5.22 -22.23
CA PRO A 138 1.91 4.27 -21.67
C PRO A 138 3.16 5.00 -21.16
N THR A 139 3.66 4.56 -20.01
CA THR A 139 4.97 5.00 -19.49
C THR A 139 6.08 4.43 -20.36
N ASN A 140 7.06 5.28 -20.68
CA ASN A 140 8.23 4.92 -21.48
C ASN A 140 8.99 3.71 -20.87
N ASN A 141 9.30 2.71 -21.69
CA ASN A 141 10.06 1.50 -21.31
C ASN A 141 11.41 1.83 -20.64
N HIS A 142 12.13 2.84 -21.14
CA HIS A 142 13.40 3.26 -20.56
C HIS A 142 13.23 3.75 -19.13
N LEU A 143 12.19 4.55 -18.85
CA LEU A 143 11.91 5.02 -17.50
C LEU A 143 11.56 3.85 -16.57
N ILE A 144 10.73 2.90 -17.02
CA ILE A 144 10.40 1.70 -16.23
C ILE A 144 11.66 0.88 -15.94
N ALA A 145 12.54 0.67 -16.92
CA ALA A 145 13.79 -0.05 -16.71
C ALA A 145 14.69 0.65 -15.68
N GLN A 146 14.81 1.98 -15.76
CA GLN A 146 15.54 2.77 -14.76
C GLN A 146 14.93 2.65 -13.37
N GLN A 147 13.60 2.68 -13.26
CA GLN A 147 12.90 2.53 -11.99
C GLN A 147 13.12 1.14 -11.39
N VAL A 148 13.01 0.08 -12.20
CA VAL A 148 13.32 -1.30 -11.76
C VAL A 148 14.76 -1.42 -11.28
N GLN A 149 15.72 -0.84 -11.99
CA GLN A 149 17.13 -0.84 -11.55
C GLN A 149 17.29 -0.08 -10.22
N ALA A 150 16.67 1.10 -10.10
CA ALA A 150 16.73 1.89 -8.88
C ALA A 150 16.15 1.18 -7.65
N VAL A 151 15.11 0.36 -7.83
CA VAL A 151 14.53 -0.49 -6.79
C VAL A 151 15.53 -1.58 -6.37
N ARG A 152 16.20 -2.23 -7.33
CA ARG A 152 17.22 -3.27 -7.07
C ARG A 152 18.45 -2.71 -6.35
N ASP A 153 18.97 -1.58 -6.81
CA ASP A 153 20.15 -0.92 -6.22
C ASP A 153 19.92 -0.55 -4.74
N ARG A 154 18.66 -0.33 -4.36
CA ARG A 154 18.23 0.02 -2.99
C ARG A 154 17.71 -1.17 -2.19
N THR A 155 17.92 -2.39 -2.70
CA THR A 155 17.66 -3.67 -2.01
C THR A 155 16.22 -3.83 -1.49
N PHE A 156 15.24 -3.26 -2.20
CA PHE A 156 13.84 -3.58 -1.97
C PHE A 156 13.54 -5.02 -2.40
N SER A 157 12.51 -5.62 -1.81
CA SER A 157 12.16 -7.04 -1.98
C SER A 157 11.67 -7.38 -3.39
N GLY A 158 11.14 -6.42 -4.14
CA GLY A 158 10.63 -6.65 -5.48
C GLY A 158 9.98 -5.43 -6.12
N VAL A 159 9.36 -5.66 -7.27
CA VAL A 159 8.54 -4.67 -7.97
C VAL A 159 7.21 -5.29 -8.38
N SER A 160 6.19 -4.45 -8.50
CA SER A 160 4.92 -4.76 -9.15
C SER A 160 4.61 -3.70 -10.20
N PHE A 161 3.89 -4.07 -11.26
CA PHE A 161 3.55 -3.16 -12.36
C PHE A 161 2.07 -2.85 -12.37
N PHE A 162 1.73 -1.55 -12.43
CA PHE A 162 0.36 -1.04 -12.45
C PHE A 162 0.19 -0.01 -13.57
N PHE A 163 -0.95 0.21 -14.20
CA PHE A 163 -2.09 -0.70 -14.26
C PHE A 163 -1.90 -1.68 -15.41
N TYR A 164 -2.43 -2.89 -15.25
CA TYR A 164 -2.33 -3.98 -16.22
C TYR A 164 -2.73 -3.54 -17.64
N GLU A 165 -3.75 -2.68 -17.76
CA GLU A 165 -4.29 -2.16 -19.01
C GLU A 165 -3.27 -1.37 -19.84
N SER A 166 -2.20 -0.89 -19.22
CA SER A 166 -1.15 -0.09 -19.87
C SER A 166 0.08 -0.90 -20.28
N LEU A 167 0.10 -2.21 -19.99
CA LEU A 167 1.17 -3.11 -20.43
C LEU A 167 1.19 -3.26 -21.95
N GLY A 168 0.02 -3.30 -22.59
CA GLY A 168 -0.11 -3.45 -24.04
C GLY A 168 0.65 -4.68 -24.58
N ASN A 169 1.27 -4.56 -25.75
CA ASN A 169 2.03 -5.64 -26.39
C ASN A 169 3.53 -5.60 -26.04
N ARG A 170 3.87 -5.39 -24.76
CA ARG A 170 5.25 -5.15 -24.31
C ARG A 170 5.86 -6.32 -23.52
N ASP A 171 5.32 -7.53 -23.70
CA ASP A 171 5.70 -8.72 -22.93
C ASP A 171 7.20 -8.99 -22.99
N ASP A 172 7.80 -8.96 -24.18
CA ASP A 172 9.25 -9.16 -24.36
C ASP A 172 10.09 -8.18 -23.55
N PHE A 173 9.65 -6.93 -23.49
CA PHE A 173 10.31 -5.90 -22.67
C PHE A 173 10.23 -6.28 -21.18
N PHE A 174 9.04 -6.56 -20.66
CA PHE A 174 8.90 -6.91 -19.24
C PHE A 174 9.61 -8.22 -18.88
N HIS A 175 9.60 -9.23 -19.77
CA HIS A 175 10.37 -10.46 -19.58
C HIS A 175 11.88 -10.19 -19.52
N SER A 176 12.40 -9.32 -20.39
CA SER A 176 13.83 -8.96 -20.39
C SER A 176 14.29 -8.28 -19.09
N LEU A 177 13.36 -7.68 -18.33
CA LEU A 177 13.68 -7.10 -17.02
C LEU A 177 13.97 -8.19 -15.98
N PHE A 178 13.46 -9.42 -16.14
CA PHE A 178 13.61 -10.53 -15.18
C PHE A 178 14.11 -11.82 -15.87
N PRO A 179 15.38 -11.84 -16.31
CA PRO A 179 15.92 -12.94 -17.11
C PRO A 179 16.08 -14.25 -16.33
N THR A 180 15.99 -14.22 -15.00
CA THR A 180 16.00 -15.40 -14.14
C THR A 180 14.58 -15.71 -13.65
N SER A 181 14.04 -16.86 -14.06
CA SER A 181 12.83 -17.41 -13.46
C SER A 181 13.06 -17.61 -11.97
N VAL A 182 12.13 -17.15 -11.13
CA VAL A 182 12.12 -17.52 -9.70
C VAL A 182 12.02 -19.05 -9.65
N VAL A 183 13.04 -19.71 -9.09
CA VAL A 183 12.98 -21.14 -8.79
C VAL A 183 11.77 -21.32 -7.87
N GLY A 184 10.74 -21.98 -8.38
CA GLY A 184 9.41 -21.98 -7.79
C GLY A 184 9.41 -22.28 -6.30
N PHE A 185 8.58 -21.55 -5.54
CA PHE A 185 8.21 -21.90 -4.18
C PHE A 185 7.78 -23.37 -4.16
N HIS A 186 8.62 -24.25 -3.62
CA HIS A 186 8.22 -25.60 -3.24
C HIS A 186 7.24 -25.46 -2.09
N VAL A 187 5.95 -25.37 -2.40
CA VAL A 187 4.92 -25.69 -1.44
C VAL A 187 5.10 -27.17 -1.12
N LYS A 188 5.71 -27.47 0.03
CA LYS A 188 5.66 -28.81 0.60
C LYS A 188 4.20 -29.10 0.95
N THR A 189 3.45 -29.67 0.01
CA THR A 189 2.20 -30.31 0.34
C THR A 189 2.53 -31.52 1.21
N ASN A 190 2.07 -31.51 2.46
CA ASN A 190 2.17 -32.66 3.35
C ASN A 190 1.08 -33.66 2.94
N PRO A 191 1.43 -34.85 2.40
CA PRO A 191 0.43 -35.79 1.87
C PRO A 191 -0.39 -36.52 2.95
N ASN A 192 -0.18 -36.24 4.25
CA ASN A 192 -0.80 -36.97 5.36
C ASN A 192 -1.88 -36.19 6.15
N LYS A 193 -2.57 -35.23 5.53
CA LYS A 193 -3.84 -34.70 6.08
C LYS A 193 -5.00 -35.08 5.17
N ARG A 194 -5.63 -36.23 5.47
CA ARG A 194 -7.03 -36.53 5.16
C ARG A 194 -7.76 -36.74 6.48
#